data_AF-A0A1I0TSQ6-F1
#
_entry.id   AF-A0A1I0TSQ6-F1
#
_cell.length_a   1.000
_cell.length_b   1.000
_cell.length_c   1.000
_cell.angle_alpha   90.00
_cell.angle_beta   90.00
_cell.angle_gamma   90.00
#
_symmetry.space_group_name_H-M   'P 1'
#
loop_
_entity.id
_entity.type
_entity.pdbx_description
1 polymer ?
#
loop_
_entity_poly.entity_id
_entity_poly.type
_entity_poly.pdbx_seq_one_letter_code
_entity_poly.pdbx_strand_id
1 'polypeptide(L)'
;MKLFTKPQLKKLLENSWDINEDKDHPPVVKLFMTGTNCTWLLSELDPETQDIAFGLCDLGMGFPELGYVSLSEVKSAEGASRFLERDQHFEGEFPLSVYARAARYYEHIVTDREIVKKFVPN
;
A
#
# COMPACT_ATOMS: atom_id res chain seq x y z
N MET A 1 -13.15 5.07 -12.44
CA MET A 1 -13.18 4.41 -11.13
C MET A 1 -12.58 5.35 -10.09
N LYS A 2 -13.17 5.48 -8.89
CA LYS A 2 -12.50 6.15 -7.76
C LYS A 2 -11.62 5.10 -7.08
N LEU A 3 -10.32 5.36 -6.95
CA LEU A 3 -9.35 4.40 -6.41
C LEU A 3 -9.65 3.99 -4.97
N PHE A 4 -10.35 4.84 -4.21
CA PHE A 4 -10.70 4.60 -2.82
C PHE A 4 -12.21 4.70 -2.59
N THR A 5 -12.73 3.86 -1.69
CA THR A 5 -14.05 4.08 -1.11
C THR A 5 -14.04 5.30 -0.18
N LYS A 6 -15.22 5.86 0.14
CA LYS A 6 -15.29 6.98 1.10
C LYS A 6 -14.67 6.65 2.47
N PRO A 7 -14.92 5.46 3.06
CA PRO A 7 -14.29 5.08 4.32
C PRO A 7 -12.77 4.96 4.22
N GLN A 8 -12.25 4.37 3.13
CA GLN A 8 -10.81 4.25 2.91
C GLN A 8 -10.15 5.62 2.76
N LEU A 9 -10.72 6.51 1.93
CA LEU A 9 -10.20 7.87 1.77
C LEU A 9 -10.16 8.60 3.11
N LYS A 10 -11.26 8.55 3.88
CA LYS A 10 -11.30 9.17 5.21
C LYS A 10 -10.18 8.64 6.11
N LYS A 11 -9.99 7.32 6.16
CA LYS A 11 -8.98 6.70 7.04
C LYS A 11 -7.54 7.03 6.61
N LEU A 12 -7.26 7.01 5.30
CA LEU A 12 -5.95 7.41 4.76
C LEU A 12 -5.62 8.86 5.15
N LEU A 13 -6.59 9.77 5.04
CA LEU A 13 -6.43 11.17 5.42
C LEU A 13 -6.25 11.34 6.94
N GLU A 14 -7.00 10.60 7.77
CA GLU A 14 -6.85 10.62 9.22
C GLU A 14 -5.45 10.19 9.68
N ASN A 15 -4.90 9.13 9.06
CA ASN A 15 -3.56 8.63 9.37
C ASN A 15 -2.46 9.67 9.03
N SER A 16 -2.67 10.53 8.04
CA SER A 16 -1.70 11.58 7.69
C SER A 16 -1.51 12.63 8.78
N TRP A 17 -2.54 12.88 9.59
CA TRP A 17 -2.51 13.85 10.69
C TRP A 17 -1.90 13.29 11.97
N ASP A 18 -1.54 12.00 12.01
CA ASP A 18 -0.80 11.46 13.15
C ASP A 18 0.61 12.09 13.17
N ILE A 19 0.86 12.83 14.26
CA ILE A 19 2.11 13.57 14.51
C ILE A 19 3.17 12.69 15.18
N ASN A 20 2.85 11.42 15.48
CA ASN A 20 3.83 10.48 16.02
C ASN A 20 4.90 10.16 14.96
N GLU A 21 6.17 10.37 15.31
CA GLU A 21 7.32 10.07 14.44
C GLU A 21 7.46 8.56 14.15
N ASP A 22 6.95 7.71 15.05
CA ASP A 22 6.96 6.24 14.92
C ASP A 22 5.64 5.67 14.37
N LYS A 23 4.86 6.45 13.61
CA LYS A 23 3.58 5.96 13.07
C LYS A 23 3.81 4.77 12.14
N ASP A 24 3.19 3.65 12.49
CA ASP A 24 3.25 2.38 11.77
C ASP A 24 1.82 1.86 11.56
N HIS A 25 1.06 2.61 10.78
CA HIS A 25 -0.35 2.30 10.57
C HIS A 25 -0.52 1.03 9.72
N PRO A 26 -1.56 0.22 9.99
CA PRO A 26 -1.95 -0.82 9.07
C PRO A 26 -2.34 -0.25 7.70
N PRO A 27 -2.01 -0.93 6.60
CA PRO A 27 -2.41 -0.48 5.27
C PRO A 27 -3.94 -0.47 5.14
N VAL A 28 -4.47 0.63 4.64
CA VAL A 28 -5.91 0.85 4.43
C VAL A 28 -6.35 0.30 3.07
N VAL A 29 -5.44 0.31 2.09
CA VAL A 29 -5.72 -0.05 0.71
C VAL A 29 -4.58 -0.86 0.13
N LYS A 30 -4.93 -1.90 -0.65
CA LYS A 30 -4.02 -2.56 -1.58
C LYS A 30 -4.39 -2.17 -3.00
N LEU A 31 -3.43 -1.67 -3.74
CA LEU A 31 -3.52 -1.43 -5.18
C LEU A 31 -2.60 -2.40 -5.92
N PHE A 32 -2.95 -2.74 -7.15
CA PHE A 32 -2.11 -3.54 -8.05
C PHE A 32 -2.32 -3.09 -9.49
N MET A 33 -1.27 -3.25 -10.31
CA MET A 33 -1.35 -3.00 -11.73
C MET A 33 -1.62 -4.31 -12.46
N THR A 34 -2.70 -4.39 -13.23
CA THR A 34 -3.06 -5.62 -13.95
C THR A 34 -1.97 -6.00 -14.96
N GLY A 35 -1.72 -7.31 -15.08
CA GLY A 35 -0.71 -7.84 -16.00
C GLY A 35 0.74 -7.55 -15.59
N THR A 36 0.98 -7.06 -14.37
CA THR A 36 2.33 -6.90 -13.80
C THR A 36 2.39 -7.49 -12.38
N ASN A 37 3.59 -7.53 -11.80
CA ASN A 37 3.79 -7.88 -10.39
C ASN A 37 3.76 -6.65 -9.47
N CYS A 38 3.41 -5.47 -9.98
CA CYS A 38 3.45 -4.25 -9.20
C CYS A 38 2.29 -4.18 -8.20
N THR A 39 2.61 -3.95 -6.93
CA THR A 39 1.65 -3.90 -5.82
C THR A 39 2.01 -2.76 -4.88
N TRP A 40 0.99 -2.10 -4.32
CA TRP A 40 1.16 -1.06 -3.30
C TRP A 40 0.22 -1.32 -2.12
N LEU A 41 0.73 -1.22 -0.90
CA LEU A 41 -0.07 -1.16 0.33
C LEU A 41 0.02 0.25 0.90
N LEU A 42 -1.08 0.98 0.92
CA LEU A 42 -1.11 2.40 1.30
C LEU A 42 -1.73 2.59 2.68
N SER A 43 -1.08 3.37 3.54
CA SER A 43 -1.50 3.66 4.91
C SER A 43 -1.89 5.12 5.12
N GLU A 44 -1.30 6.05 4.38
CA GLU A 44 -1.56 7.49 4.47
C GLU A 44 -1.78 8.10 3.08
N LEU A 45 -2.49 9.22 3.06
CA LEU A 45 -2.65 10.05 1.85
C LEU A 45 -2.54 11.53 2.21
N ASP A 46 -1.69 12.25 1.49
CA ASP A 46 -1.50 13.68 1.68
C ASP A 46 -2.85 14.43 1.62
N PRO A 47 -3.22 15.20 2.66
CA PRO A 47 -4.54 15.81 2.74
C PRO A 47 -4.74 17.00 1.81
N GLU A 48 -3.65 17.65 1.38
CA GLU A 48 -3.72 18.83 0.52
C GLU A 48 -3.93 18.45 -0.94
N THR A 49 -3.12 17.52 -1.44
CA THR A 49 -3.08 17.13 -2.85
C THR A 49 -3.89 15.88 -3.14
N GLN A 50 -4.03 14.99 -2.15
CA GLN A 50 -4.59 13.64 -2.32
C GLN A 50 -3.93 12.83 -3.44
N ASP A 51 -2.68 13.16 -3.76
CA ASP A 51 -1.89 12.49 -4.80
C ASP A 51 -0.70 11.72 -4.22
N ILE A 52 -0.03 12.29 -3.21
CA ILE A 52 1.10 11.65 -2.56
C ILE A 52 0.60 10.74 -1.44
N ALA A 53 0.81 9.44 -1.58
CA ALA A 53 0.52 8.45 -0.55
C ALA A 53 1.83 7.97 0.10
N PHE A 54 1.75 7.46 1.33
CA PHE A 54 2.82 6.68 1.93
C PHE A 54 2.38 5.23 2.06
N GLY A 55 3.33 4.31 1.87
CA GLY A 55 3.04 2.90 1.86
C GLY A 55 4.23 1.99 1.54
N LEU A 56 3.95 0.70 1.47
CA LEU A 56 4.87 -0.32 0.98
C LEU A 56 4.66 -0.49 -0.53
N CYS A 57 5.71 -0.25 -1.31
CA CYS A 57 5.71 -0.25 -2.76
C CYS A 57 6.53 -1.42 -3.28
N ASP A 58 5.96 -2.20 -4.20
CA ASP A 58 6.63 -3.28 -4.90
C ASP A 58 6.45 -3.07 -6.40
N LEU A 59 7.55 -2.82 -7.10
CA LEU A 59 7.54 -2.62 -8.55
C LEU A 59 7.74 -3.93 -9.32
N GLY A 60 7.73 -5.08 -8.64
CA GLY A 60 7.92 -6.40 -9.24
C GLY A 60 9.39 -6.72 -9.56
N MET A 61 10.33 -6.09 -8.87
CA MET A 61 11.78 -6.18 -9.13
C MET A 61 12.57 -6.92 -8.06
N GLY A 62 11.91 -7.51 -7.05
CA GLY A 62 12.58 -8.24 -5.96
C GLY A 62 12.89 -7.40 -4.72
N PHE A 63 12.60 -6.09 -4.75
CA PHE A 63 12.97 -5.14 -3.69
C PHE A 63 11.78 -4.26 -3.29
N PRO A 64 10.80 -4.77 -2.53
CA PRO A 64 9.72 -3.95 -1.98
C PRO A 64 10.25 -2.96 -0.93
N GLU A 65 9.78 -1.71 -0.98
CA GLU A 65 10.29 -0.62 -0.15
C GLU A 65 9.17 0.24 0.45
N LEU A 66 9.40 0.72 1.68
CA LEU A 66 8.54 1.73 2.30
C LEU A 66 8.91 3.11 1.73
N GLY A 67 7.90 3.88 1.35
CA GLY A 67 8.14 5.22 0.83
C GLY A 67 6.89 5.95 0.38
N TYR A 68 7.13 7.16 -0.12
CA TYR A 68 6.10 7.98 -0.73
C TYR A 68 5.92 7.61 -2.21
N VAL A 69 4.68 7.67 -2.69
CA VAL A 69 4.32 7.37 -4.07
C VAL A 69 3.28 8.36 -4.58
N SER A 70 3.48 8.87 -5.80
CA SER A 70 2.45 9.65 -6.50
C SER A 70 1.45 8.73 -7.16
N LEU A 71 0.17 8.85 -6.80
CA LEU A 71 -0.92 8.10 -7.43
C LEU A 71 -1.09 8.49 -8.90
N SER A 72 -0.86 9.75 -9.25
CA SER A 72 -0.85 10.22 -10.64
C SER A 72 0.27 9.57 -11.45
N GLU A 73 1.47 9.43 -10.88
CA GLU A 73 2.58 8.72 -11.54
C GLU A 73 2.24 7.23 -11.73
N VAL A 74 1.77 6.55 -10.70
CA VAL A 74 1.34 5.14 -10.80
C VAL A 74 0.25 4.97 -11.86
N LYS A 75 -0.71 5.89 -11.90
CA LYS A 75 -1.78 5.86 -12.90
C LYS A 75 -1.28 6.20 -14.31
N SER A 76 -0.25 7.02 -14.45
CA SER A 76 0.37 7.30 -15.75
C SER A 76 1.03 6.06 -16.37
N ALA A 77 1.37 5.05 -15.56
CA ALA A 77 1.89 3.77 -16.02
C ALA A 77 0.81 2.82 -16.58
N GLU A 78 -0.48 3.18 -16.48
CA GLU A 78 -1.56 2.45 -17.16
C GLU A 78 -1.33 2.43 -18.69
N GLY A 79 -1.91 1.44 -19.36
CA GLY A 79 -1.81 1.28 -20.81
C GLY A 79 -2.98 0.51 -21.37
N ALA A 80 -2.89 0.11 -22.65
CA ALA A 80 -3.99 -0.57 -23.34
C ALA A 80 -4.48 -1.85 -22.64
N SER A 81 -3.61 -2.53 -21.89
CA SER A 81 -3.90 -3.79 -21.19
C SER A 81 -3.42 -3.81 -19.73
N ARG A 82 -3.09 -2.64 -19.16
CA ARG A 82 -2.61 -2.51 -17.78
C ARG A 82 -3.40 -1.39 -17.10
N PHE A 83 -4.08 -1.73 -16.01
CA PHE A 83 -4.96 -0.85 -15.27
C PHE A 83 -4.61 -0.92 -13.80
N LEU A 84 -4.65 0.23 -13.13
CA LEU A 84 -4.49 0.33 -11.69
C LEU A 84 -5.82 -0.04 -11.03
N GLU A 85 -5.79 -1.12 -10.26
CA GLU A 85 -6.96 -1.64 -9.57
C GLU A 85 -6.78 -1.67 -8.07
N ARG A 86 -7.91 -1.59 -7.36
CA ARG A 86 -7.98 -1.76 -5.92
C ARG A 86 -8.44 -3.18 -5.61
N ASP A 87 -7.70 -3.87 -4.73
CA ASP A 87 -8.17 -5.13 -4.16
C ASP A 87 -9.40 -4.89 -3.28
N GLN A 88 -10.51 -5.55 -3.61
CA GLN A 88 -11.78 -5.35 -2.93
C GLN A 88 -11.91 -6.14 -1.62
N HIS A 89 -11.10 -7.18 -1.45
CA HIS A 89 -11.16 -8.11 -0.32
C HIS A 89 -9.97 -7.97 0.63
N PHE A 90 -9.03 -7.07 0.31
CA PHE A 90 -7.90 -6.79 1.17
C PHE A 90 -8.30 -6.06 2.45
N GLU A 91 -7.85 -6.60 3.58
CA GLU A 91 -7.94 -5.98 4.91
C GLU A 91 -6.55 -5.95 5.55
N GLY A 92 -6.06 -4.75 5.90
CA GLY A 92 -4.78 -4.59 6.58
C GLY A 92 -4.90 -4.85 8.07
N GLU A 93 -4.61 -6.07 8.51
CA GLU A 93 -4.70 -6.46 9.93
C GLU A 93 -3.45 -6.10 10.75
N PHE A 94 -2.29 -5.95 10.09
CA PHE A 94 -1.00 -5.75 10.75
C PHE A 94 -0.38 -4.38 10.42
N PRO A 95 0.53 -3.85 11.24
CA PRO A 95 1.30 -2.65 10.91
C PRO A 95 2.08 -2.80 9.59
N LEU A 96 2.30 -1.69 8.89
CA LEU A 96 3.02 -1.67 7.60
C LEU A 96 4.43 -2.28 7.73
N SER A 97 5.11 -2.08 8.85
CA SER A 97 6.43 -2.66 9.13
C SER A 97 6.42 -4.19 9.14
N VAL A 98 5.31 -4.82 9.56
CA VAL A 98 5.16 -6.29 9.53
C VAL A 98 5.05 -6.78 8.10
N TYR A 99 4.24 -6.11 7.27
CA TYR A 99 4.18 -6.39 5.83
C TYR A 99 5.52 -6.15 5.15
N ALA A 100 6.26 -5.09 5.51
CA ALA A 100 7.57 -4.78 4.95
C ALA A 100 8.61 -5.86 5.29
N ARG A 101 8.63 -6.39 6.53
CA ARG A 101 9.49 -7.52 6.90
C ARG A 101 9.16 -8.77 6.09
N ALA A 102 7.87 -9.09 5.95
CA ALA A 102 7.43 -10.23 5.15
C ALA A 102 7.83 -10.05 3.68
N ALA A 103 7.58 -8.87 3.11
CA ALA A 103 7.89 -8.56 1.71
C ALA A 103 9.39 -8.61 1.42
N ARG A 104 10.22 -8.15 2.35
CA ARG A 104 11.68 -8.28 2.25
C ARG A 104 12.14 -9.74 2.25
N TYR A 105 11.49 -10.60 3.03
CA TYR A 105 11.83 -12.03 3.08
C TYR A 105 11.41 -12.77 1.79
N TYR A 106 10.24 -12.45 1.25
CA TYR A 106 9.71 -13.08 0.04
C TYR A 106 10.13 -12.38 -1.26
N GLU A 107 10.82 -11.25 -1.17
CA GLU A 107 11.22 -10.39 -2.30
C GLU A 107 10.02 -9.80 -3.09
N HIS A 108 8.80 -9.93 -2.55
CA HIS A 108 7.59 -9.32 -3.09
C HIS A 108 6.53 -9.15 -1.98
N ILE A 109 5.57 -8.24 -2.18
CA ILE A 109 4.48 -8.04 -1.21
C ILE A 109 3.61 -9.30 -1.10
N VAL A 110 3.52 -9.83 0.11
CA VAL A 110 2.57 -10.89 0.49
C VAL A 110 1.49 -10.33 1.40
N THR A 111 0.24 -10.71 1.16
CA THR A 111 -0.91 -10.23 1.94
C THR A 111 -1.73 -11.34 2.57
N ASP A 112 -1.31 -12.60 2.42
CA ASP A 112 -1.92 -13.70 3.15
C ASP A 112 -1.68 -13.53 4.65
N ARG A 113 -2.77 -13.51 5.40
CA ARG A 113 -2.77 -13.25 6.83
C ARG A 113 -1.85 -14.21 7.60
N GLU A 114 -1.94 -15.51 7.30
CA GLU A 114 -1.19 -16.54 8.02
C GLU A 114 0.31 -16.50 7.66
N ILE A 115 0.66 -15.99 6.48
CA ILE A 115 2.04 -15.68 6.12
C ILE A 115 2.54 -14.44 6.87
N VAL A 116 1.81 -13.32 6.79
CA VAL A 116 2.23 -12.03 7.35
C VAL A 116 2.35 -12.09 8.88
N LYS A 117 1.44 -12.81 9.55
CA LYS A 117 1.44 -13.00 11.00
C LYS A 117 2.77 -13.54 11.56
N LYS A 118 3.53 -14.31 10.76
CA LYS A 118 4.83 -14.88 11.17
C LYS A 118 5.92 -13.82 11.34
N PHE A 119 5.69 -12.58 10.88
CA PHE A 119 6.64 -11.47 10.93
C PHE A 119 6.28 -10.42 11.98
N VAL A 120 5.24 -10.69 12.79
CA VAL A 120 4.92 -9.86 13.96
C VAL A 120 6.05 -10.03 14.98
N PRO A 121 6.68 -8.95 15.47
CA PRO A 121 7.71 -9.05 16.51
C PRO A 121 7.18 -9.72 17.76
N ASN A 122 8.04 -10.51 18.44
CA ASN A 122 7.75 -11.05 19.76
C ASN A 122 7.76 -9.98 20.84
#